data_AF-A0A1B8Y4J8-F1
#
_entry.id   AF-A0A1B8Y4J8-F1
#
_cell.length_a   1.000
_cell.length_b   1.000
_cell.length_c   1.000
_cell.angle_alpha   90.00
_cell.angle_beta   90.00
_cell.angle_gamma   90.00
#
_symmetry.space_group_name_H-M   'P 1'
#
loop_
_entity.id
_entity.type
_entity.pdbx_description
1 polymer ?
#
loop_
_entity_poly.entity_id
_entity_poly.type
_entity_poly.pdbx_seq_one_letter_code
_entity_poly.pdbx_strand_id
1 'polypeptide(L)'
;MENCFTCEDNEWPNQEKTLCIEKQIEFLSYAGDPLTLISIISSVILFIIAAVILGIFISFRDTPVVRANNHTLSFILLVSIKLSFLSVFLFLGRPVDITCMLRQTSFGITFSIAVSCVLAKTLMVSIAFKATKPGSPWRKWVGVKLANGLVFICSLIQFLISVIWLVIAPPYVEQNTHSEPGKIIIQCNESSVVAFYVVLSYMGLLASVSFIVAFLARSLPDSFNEAKYITFSMLLFCSVWITMIPAYLSTKGKYMVAVEIFAIISSSCGLLFCIFLPKCYIILFKPELNSKQYLLGKYNT
;
A
#
# COMPACT_ATOMS: atom_id res chain seq x y z
N MET A 1 61.02 -4.50 1.56
CA MET A 1 59.74 -4.45 2.30
C MET A 1 58.72 -3.83 1.37
N GLU A 2 57.72 -4.61 0.96
CA GLU A 2 56.56 -4.03 0.26
C GLU A 2 55.72 -3.33 1.33
N ASN A 3 55.76 -2.00 1.32
CA ASN A 3 54.96 -1.18 2.23
C ASN A 3 53.53 -1.10 1.68
N CYS A 4 52.68 -2.03 2.10
CA CYS A 4 51.24 -1.90 1.92
C CYS A 4 50.70 -0.88 2.92
N PHE A 5 49.94 0.10 2.43
CA PHE A 5 49.16 1.01 3.26
C PHE A 5 47.67 0.79 2.99
N THR A 6 46.86 1.14 3.97
CA THR A 6 45.39 1.05 3.89
C THR A 6 44.86 2.28 3.14
N CYS A 7 43.95 2.08 2.18
CA CYS A 7 43.25 3.20 1.53
C CYS A 7 42.35 3.95 2.54
N GLU A 8 42.06 5.22 2.26
CA GLU A 8 41.12 5.99 3.08
C GLU A 8 39.70 5.40 3.02
N ASP A 9 38.84 5.72 4.00
CA ASP A 9 37.50 5.11 4.11
C ASP A 9 36.60 5.31 2.87
N ASN A 10 36.87 6.36 2.08
CA ASN A 10 36.15 6.69 0.85
C ASN A 10 36.77 6.04 -0.40
N GLU A 11 37.88 5.34 -0.27
CA GLU A 11 38.66 4.79 -1.36
C GLU A 11 38.70 3.25 -1.30
N TRP A 12 38.99 2.63 -2.44
CA TRP A 12 39.11 1.20 -2.61
C TRP A 12 40.32 0.88 -3.49
N PRO A 13 41.12 -0.16 -3.19
CA PRO A 13 42.21 -0.53 -4.07
C PRO A 13 41.70 -0.93 -5.46
N ASN A 14 42.39 -0.48 -6.51
CA ASN A 14 42.16 -0.95 -7.88
C ASN A 14 42.46 -2.46 -8.00
N GLN A 15 42.07 -3.10 -9.11
CA GLN A 15 42.26 -4.56 -9.29
C GLN A 15 43.72 -5.01 -9.14
N GLU A 16 44.67 -4.16 -9.53
CA GLU A 16 46.11 -4.42 -9.43
C GLU A 16 46.68 -4.10 -8.03
N LYS A 17 45.88 -3.55 -7.11
CA LYS A 17 46.26 -3.11 -5.75
C LYS A 17 47.44 -2.12 -5.72
N THR A 18 47.56 -1.34 -6.77
CA THR A 18 48.61 -0.33 -6.96
C THR A 18 48.15 1.07 -6.55
N LEU A 19 46.85 1.34 -6.61
CA LEU A 19 46.27 2.67 -6.42
C LEU A 19 44.97 2.55 -5.63
N CYS A 20 44.69 3.54 -4.77
CA CYS A 20 43.38 3.72 -4.15
C CYS A 20 42.50 4.56 -5.10
N ILE A 21 41.32 4.05 -5.44
CA ILE A 21 40.32 4.70 -6.29
C ILE A 21 39.08 5.02 -5.47
N GLU A 22 38.42 6.14 -5.79
CA GLU A 22 37.20 6.54 -5.08
C GLU A 22 36.11 5.46 -5.22
N LYS A 23 35.48 5.06 -4.11
CA LYS A 23 34.44 4.02 -4.10
C LYS A 23 33.24 4.45 -4.95
N GLN A 24 32.65 3.52 -5.70
CA GLN A 24 31.44 3.82 -6.47
C GLN A 24 30.24 4.07 -5.54
N ILE A 25 29.54 5.18 -5.77
CA ILE A 25 28.33 5.53 -5.03
C ILE A 25 27.12 4.84 -5.68
N GLU A 26 26.44 3.94 -4.96
CA GLU A 26 25.22 3.28 -5.44
C GLU A 26 23.98 3.83 -4.73
N PHE A 27 23.04 4.35 -5.53
CA PHE A 27 21.66 4.71 -5.15
C PHE A 27 20.74 4.42 -6.34
N LEU A 28 19.41 4.39 -6.14
CA LEU A 28 18.46 4.25 -7.25
C LEU A 28 18.46 5.56 -8.07
N SER A 29 19.36 5.64 -9.04
CA SER A 29 19.56 6.86 -9.82
C SER A 29 18.43 7.01 -10.84
N TYR A 30 17.99 8.25 -11.05
CA TYR A 30 17.10 8.61 -12.16
C TYR A 30 17.77 8.39 -13.53
N ALA A 31 19.11 8.42 -13.56
CA ALA A 31 19.90 8.21 -14.77
C ALA A 31 20.58 6.82 -14.71
N GLY A 32 20.23 5.94 -15.66
CA GLY A 32 20.99 4.72 -15.94
C GLY A 32 20.46 3.39 -15.35
N ASP A 33 19.48 3.41 -14.44
CA ASP A 33 18.90 2.19 -13.86
C ASP A 33 17.53 1.84 -14.49
N PRO A 34 17.39 0.73 -15.23
CA PRO A 34 16.12 0.30 -15.83
C PRO A 34 14.99 0.10 -14.80
N LEU A 35 15.33 -0.29 -13.57
CA LEU A 35 14.37 -0.49 -12.47
C LEU A 35 13.68 0.82 -12.07
N THR A 36 14.42 1.93 -12.03
CA THR A 36 13.88 3.27 -11.75
C THR A 36 12.87 3.66 -12.82
N LEU A 37 13.23 3.49 -14.10
CA LEU A 37 12.37 3.84 -15.23
C LEU A 37 11.06 3.02 -15.22
N ILE A 38 11.15 1.70 -15.04
CA ILE A 38 9.97 0.82 -14.98
C ILE A 38 9.07 1.22 -13.80
N SER A 39 9.64 1.56 -12.65
CA SER A 39 8.89 1.98 -11.46
C SER A 39 8.14 3.28 -11.70
N ILE A 40 8.77 4.27 -12.33
CA ILE A 40 8.16 5.55 -12.68
C ILE A 40 7.01 5.34 -13.67
N ILE A 41 7.27 4.64 -14.79
CA ILE A 41 6.26 4.40 -15.82
C ILE A 41 5.06 3.65 -15.22
N SER A 42 5.32 2.59 -14.45
CA SER A 42 4.27 1.79 -13.82
C SER A 42 3.45 2.61 -12.83
N SER A 43 4.10 3.41 -11.98
CA SER A 43 3.42 4.29 -11.02
C SER A 43 2.54 5.34 -11.72
N VAL A 44 3.06 6.01 -12.75
CA VAL A 44 2.32 7.04 -13.49
C VAL A 44 1.11 6.45 -14.21
N ILE A 45 1.28 5.32 -14.91
CA ILE A 45 0.18 4.64 -15.61
C ILE A 45 -0.91 4.23 -14.61
N LEU A 46 -0.53 3.60 -13.50
CA LEU A 46 -1.50 3.15 -12.49
C LEU A 46 -2.19 4.31 -11.78
N PHE A 47 -1.48 5.42 -11.55
CA PHE A 47 -2.08 6.66 -11.03
C PHE A 47 -3.13 7.23 -11.99
N ILE A 48 -2.84 7.27 -13.29
CA ILE A 48 -3.79 7.72 -14.32
C ILE A 48 -5.00 6.79 -14.36
N ILE A 49 -4.81 5.47 -14.36
CA ILE A 49 -5.91 4.50 -14.34
C ILE A 49 -6.79 4.70 -13.09
N ALA A 50 -6.19 4.84 -11.91
CA ALA A 50 -6.93 5.10 -10.68
C ALA A 50 -7.67 6.45 -10.72
N ALA A 51 -7.10 7.48 -11.35
CA ALA A 51 -7.75 8.77 -11.56
C ALA A 51 -8.96 8.67 -12.52
N VAL A 52 -8.84 7.89 -13.61
CA VAL A 52 -9.96 7.62 -14.54
C VAL A 52 -11.08 6.88 -13.83
N ILE A 53 -10.75 5.83 -13.05
CA ILE A 53 -11.74 5.10 -12.24
C ILE A 53 -12.43 6.03 -11.24
N LEU A 54 -11.67 6.89 -10.57
CA LEU A 54 -12.23 7.91 -9.67
C LEU A 54 -13.18 8.85 -10.42
N GLY A 55 -12.80 9.32 -11.61
CA GLY A 55 -13.65 10.15 -12.47
C GLY A 55 -14.96 9.47 -12.83
N ILE A 56 -14.92 8.18 -13.21
CA ILE A 56 -16.13 7.38 -13.47
C ILE A 56 -17.02 7.33 -12.22
N PHE A 57 -16.46 7.04 -11.04
CA PHE A 57 -17.24 6.97 -9.80
C PHE A 57 -17.86 8.32 -9.39
N ILE A 58 -17.21 9.45 -9.73
CA ILE A 58 -17.76 10.79 -9.52
C ILE A 58 -18.91 11.04 -10.50
N SER A 59 -18.71 10.79 -11.79
CA SER A 59 -19.74 11.02 -12.82
C SER A 59 -20.99 10.15 -12.63
N PHE A 60 -20.82 8.93 -12.15
CA PHE A 60 -21.91 7.98 -11.89
C PHE A 60 -22.30 7.89 -10.40
N ARG A 61 -22.02 8.94 -9.61
CA ARG A 61 -22.23 8.93 -8.14
C ARG A 61 -23.68 8.66 -7.74
N ASP A 62 -24.64 9.10 -8.55
CA ASP A 62 -26.07 8.93 -8.28
C ASP A 62 -26.61 7.55 -8.67
N THR A 63 -25.79 6.72 -9.30
CA THR A 63 -26.21 5.38 -9.71
C THR A 63 -26.42 4.46 -8.50
N PRO A 64 -27.43 3.57 -8.54
CA PRO A 64 -27.71 2.65 -7.44
C PRO A 64 -26.51 1.78 -7.04
N VAL A 65 -25.68 1.35 -8.01
CA VAL A 65 -24.46 0.57 -7.75
C VAL A 65 -23.45 1.33 -6.89
N VAL A 66 -23.22 2.63 -7.15
CA VAL A 66 -22.27 3.45 -6.38
C VAL A 66 -22.87 3.84 -5.02
N ARG A 67 -24.17 4.15 -4.98
CA ARG A 67 -24.86 4.56 -3.75
C ARG A 67 -25.02 3.43 -2.75
N ALA A 68 -25.31 2.20 -3.20
CA ALA A 68 -25.40 1.01 -2.34
C ALA A 68 -24.06 0.65 -1.68
N ASN A 69 -22.96 1.09 -2.29
CA ASN A 69 -21.60 0.69 -1.93
C ASN A 69 -20.85 1.63 -0.99
N ASN A 70 -21.59 2.41 -0.19
CA ASN A 70 -21.07 3.45 0.69
C ASN A 70 -19.99 4.30 -0.02
N HIS A 71 -20.43 5.11 -0.99
CA HIS A 71 -19.58 5.89 -1.88
C HIS A 71 -18.42 6.62 -1.17
N THR A 72 -18.62 7.09 0.07
CA THR A 72 -17.57 7.71 0.89
C THR A 72 -16.35 6.82 1.09
N LEU A 73 -16.52 5.55 1.47
CA LEU A 73 -15.40 4.62 1.66
C LEU A 73 -14.70 4.31 0.34
N SER A 74 -15.47 4.15 -0.74
CA SER A 74 -14.92 3.87 -2.07
C SER A 74 -14.08 5.05 -2.58
N PHE A 75 -14.51 6.29 -2.32
CA PHE A 75 -13.72 7.49 -2.63
C PHE A 75 -12.44 7.58 -1.81
N ILE A 76 -12.52 7.36 -0.48
CA ILE A 76 -11.34 7.37 0.38
C ILE A 76 -10.34 6.30 -0.07
N LEU A 77 -10.81 5.08 -0.33
CA LEU A 77 -9.97 3.98 -0.81
C LEU A 77 -9.27 4.31 -2.15
N LEU A 78 -9.99 4.88 -3.13
CA LEU A 78 -9.39 5.29 -4.41
C LEU A 78 -8.34 6.40 -4.25
N VAL A 79 -8.62 7.39 -3.39
CA VAL A 79 -7.66 8.46 -3.08
C VAL A 79 -6.42 7.88 -2.41
N SER A 80 -6.57 6.98 -1.43
CA SER A 80 -5.44 6.31 -0.79
C SER A 80 -4.63 5.48 -1.80
N ILE A 81 -5.27 4.71 -2.67
CA ILE A 81 -4.55 3.95 -3.72
C ILE A 81 -3.74 4.88 -4.63
N LYS A 82 -4.30 6.02 -5.05
CA LYS A 82 -3.57 7.02 -5.85
C LYS A 82 -2.35 7.57 -5.10
N LEU A 83 -2.52 7.90 -3.82
CA LEU A 83 -1.42 8.36 -2.97
C LEU A 83 -0.37 7.27 -2.78
N SER A 84 -0.74 5.99 -2.72
CA SER A 84 0.22 4.88 -2.67
C SER A 84 1.07 4.81 -3.93
N PHE A 85 0.49 4.99 -5.12
CA PHE A 85 1.29 5.06 -6.35
C PHE A 85 2.22 6.28 -6.35
N LEU A 86 1.75 7.44 -5.88
CA LEU A 86 2.58 8.64 -5.77
C LEU A 86 3.69 8.50 -4.70
N SER A 87 3.47 7.70 -3.66
CA SER A 87 4.46 7.46 -2.61
C SER A 87 5.74 6.81 -3.15
N VAL A 88 5.66 6.08 -4.28
CA VAL A 88 6.83 5.48 -4.97
C VAL A 88 7.89 6.53 -5.27
N PHE A 89 7.51 7.76 -5.62
CA PHE A 89 8.48 8.83 -5.91
C PHE A 89 9.34 9.22 -4.70
N LEU A 90 8.88 8.97 -3.46
CA LEU A 90 9.68 9.19 -2.25
C LEU A 90 10.79 8.15 -2.06
N PHE A 91 10.70 7.01 -2.76
CA PHE A 91 11.71 5.94 -2.75
C PHE A 91 12.74 6.11 -3.88
N LEU A 92 12.52 7.04 -4.82
CA LEU A 92 13.35 7.24 -6.00
C LEU A 92 14.32 8.42 -5.82
N GLY A 93 15.48 8.33 -6.48
CA GLY A 93 16.47 9.40 -6.50
C GLY A 93 17.45 9.38 -5.34
N ARG A 94 18.18 10.49 -5.17
CA ARG A 94 19.15 10.64 -4.09
C ARG A 94 18.39 10.88 -2.77
N PRO A 95 18.54 10.01 -1.76
CA PRO A 95 17.87 10.20 -0.49
C PRO A 95 18.41 11.45 0.21
N VAL A 96 17.49 12.25 0.73
CA VAL A 96 17.70 13.37 1.67
C VAL A 96 16.92 13.07 2.95
N ASP A 97 17.29 13.69 4.07
CA ASP A 97 16.69 13.36 5.38
C ASP A 97 15.16 13.45 5.36
N ILE A 98 14.62 14.49 4.72
CA ILE A 98 13.16 14.67 4.58
C ILE A 98 12.52 13.50 3.79
N THR A 99 13.14 13.05 2.71
CA THR A 99 12.62 11.91 1.94
C THR A 99 12.69 10.62 2.75
N CYS A 100 13.74 10.42 3.55
CA CYS A 100 13.86 9.27 4.45
C CYS A 100 12.73 9.22 5.48
N MET A 101 12.40 10.37 6.09
CA MET A 101 11.29 10.48 7.04
C MET A 101 9.93 10.24 6.38
N LEU A 102 9.71 10.80 5.19
CA LEU A 102 8.42 10.74 4.49
C LEU A 102 8.15 9.40 3.83
N ARG A 103 9.18 8.68 3.39
CA ARG A 103 9.07 7.42 2.64
C ARG A 103 8.22 6.38 3.36
N GLN A 104 8.66 5.93 4.53
CA GLN A 104 7.95 4.90 5.30
C GLN A 104 6.67 5.45 5.93
N THR A 105 6.69 6.71 6.39
CA THR A 105 5.53 7.34 7.05
C THR A 105 4.35 7.54 6.09
N SER A 106 4.61 8.12 4.92
CA SER A 106 3.59 8.37 3.89
C SER A 106 2.97 7.07 3.41
N PHE A 107 3.83 6.06 3.14
CA PHE A 107 3.37 4.74 2.75
C PHE A 107 2.52 4.09 3.84
N GLY A 108 3.02 4.02 5.09
CA GLY A 108 2.33 3.36 6.20
C GLY A 108 0.96 3.99 6.52
N ILE A 109 0.87 5.33 6.51
CA ILE A 109 -0.39 6.06 6.72
C ILE A 109 -1.36 5.79 5.57
N THR A 110 -0.92 6.00 4.33
CA THR A 110 -1.78 5.84 3.14
C THR A 110 -2.31 4.41 3.04
N PHE A 111 -1.43 3.44 3.29
CA PHE A 111 -1.75 2.03 3.34
C PHE A 111 -2.78 1.71 4.43
N SER A 112 -2.57 2.21 5.64
CA SER A 112 -3.49 1.97 6.76
C SER A 112 -4.88 2.53 6.48
N ILE A 113 -4.99 3.70 5.84
CA ILE A 113 -6.27 4.25 5.39
C ILE A 113 -6.93 3.30 4.38
N ALA A 114 -6.19 2.81 3.38
CA ALA A 114 -6.71 1.91 2.36
C ALA A 114 -7.26 0.60 2.96
N VAL A 115 -6.48 -0.08 3.80
CA VAL A 115 -6.94 -1.34 4.41
C VAL A 115 -8.03 -1.12 5.42
N SER A 116 -8.01 -0.01 6.16
CA SER A 116 -9.12 0.34 7.06
C SER A 116 -10.42 0.53 6.29
N CYS A 117 -10.38 1.11 5.08
CA CYS A 117 -11.56 1.23 4.22
C CYS A 117 -12.07 -0.15 3.78
N VAL A 118 -11.18 -1.06 3.41
CA VAL A 118 -11.54 -2.45 3.04
C VAL A 118 -12.14 -3.20 4.22
N LEU A 119 -11.54 -3.07 5.41
CA LEU A 119 -12.02 -3.66 6.66
C LEU A 119 -13.41 -3.09 7.01
N ALA A 120 -13.58 -1.77 7.00
CA ALA A 120 -14.87 -1.14 7.26
C ALA A 120 -15.94 -1.63 6.28
N LYS A 121 -15.59 -1.74 4.99
CA LYS A 121 -16.51 -2.21 3.96
C LYS A 121 -16.96 -3.65 4.18
N THR A 122 -16.02 -4.56 4.45
CA THR A 122 -16.31 -5.99 4.70
C THR A 122 -17.05 -6.23 6.02
N LEU A 123 -16.72 -5.47 7.06
CA LEU A 123 -17.45 -5.49 8.33
C LEU A 123 -18.88 -5.01 8.15
N MET A 124 -19.12 -3.93 7.39
CA MET A 124 -20.47 -3.43 7.14
C MET A 124 -21.33 -4.47 6.42
N VAL A 125 -20.79 -5.20 5.44
CA VAL A 125 -21.49 -6.30 4.76
C VAL A 125 -21.82 -7.42 5.77
N SER A 126 -20.86 -7.82 6.59
CA SER A 126 -21.04 -8.86 7.60
C SER A 126 -22.08 -8.50 8.66
N ILE A 127 -22.09 -7.25 9.13
CA ILE A 127 -23.06 -6.75 10.11
C ILE A 127 -24.45 -6.62 9.47
N ALA A 128 -24.55 -6.13 8.24
CA ALA A 128 -25.83 -6.02 7.54
C ALA A 128 -26.54 -7.39 7.43
N PHE A 129 -25.79 -8.46 7.14
CA PHE A 129 -26.34 -9.82 7.10
C PHE A 129 -26.74 -10.38 8.48
N LYS A 130 -26.05 -9.98 9.56
CA LYS A 130 -26.47 -10.33 10.93
C LYS A 130 -27.68 -9.51 11.38
N ALA A 131 -27.81 -8.28 10.91
CA ALA A 131 -28.87 -7.35 11.27
C ALA A 131 -30.22 -7.64 10.62
N THR A 132 -30.26 -8.43 9.53
CA THR A 132 -31.51 -8.93 8.93
C THR A 132 -32.20 -10.01 9.78
N LYS A 133 -31.52 -10.58 10.80
CA LYS A 133 -32.18 -11.46 11.77
C LYS A 133 -33.11 -10.64 12.69
N PRO A 134 -34.40 -11.00 12.82
CA PRO A 134 -35.35 -10.27 13.66
C PRO A 134 -34.89 -10.26 15.12
N GLY A 135 -34.95 -9.09 15.78
CA GLY A 135 -34.56 -8.91 17.18
C GLY A 135 -33.08 -8.60 17.45
N SER A 136 -32.21 -8.47 16.44
CA SER A 136 -30.78 -8.22 16.70
C SER A 136 -30.48 -6.79 17.19
N PRO A 137 -29.62 -6.62 18.21
CA PRO A 137 -29.18 -5.30 18.70
C PRO A 137 -28.34 -4.53 17.66
N TRP A 138 -27.78 -5.24 16.67
CA TRP A 138 -26.92 -4.70 15.61
C TRP A 138 -27.66 -3.75 14.66
N ARG A 139 -28.99 -3.79 14.61
CA ARG A 139 -29.81 -2.96 13.72
C ARG A 139 -29.66 -1.45 13.98
N LYS A 140 -29.29 -1.05 15.20
CA LYS A 140 -29.01 0.37 15.55
C LYS A 140 -27.59 0.83 15.17
N TRP A 141 -26.66 -0.12 14.99
CA TRP A 141 -25.24 0.15 14.73
C TRP A 141 -24.87 0.10 13.23
N VAL A 142 -25.74 -0.45 12.38
CA VAL A 142 -25.54 -0.46 10.92
C VAL A 142 -25.65 0.98 10.39
N GLY A 143 -24.51 1.59 10.06
CA GLY A 143 -24.52 2.91 9.41
C GLY A 143 -23.16 3.41 8.93
N VAL A 144 -23.20 4.40 8.05
CA VAL A 144 -22.02 5.09 7.46
C VAL A 144 -21.13 5.71 8.54
N LYS A 145 -21.72 6.15 9.67
CA LYS A 145 -20.98 6.72 10.80
C LYS A 145 -20.02 5.71 11.45
N LEU A 146 -20.43 4.45 11.59
CA LEU A 146 -19.58 3.40 12.17
C LEU A 146 -18.40 3.09 11.25
N ALA A 147 -18.65 2.94 9.95
CA ALA A 147 -17.62 2.72 8.96
C ALA A 147 -16.57 3.86 8.95
N ASN A 148 -17.01 5.11 8.89
CA ASN A 148 -16.09 6.26 8.88
C ASN A 148 -15.33 6.40 10.21
N GLY A 149 -15.99 6.13 11.34
CA GLY A 149 -15.36 6.11 12.67
C GLY A 149 -14.27 5.04 12.77
N LEU A 150 -14.51 3.83 12.23
CA LEU A 150 -13.51 2.77 12.20
C LEU A 150 -12.29 3.17 11.35
N VAL A 151 -12.51 3.70 10.15
CA VAL A 151 -11.42 4.19 9.30
C VAL A 151 -10.60 5.26 10.01
N PHE A 152 -11.27 6.21 10.66
CA PHE A 152 -10.62 7.27 11.41
C PHE A 152 -9.76 6.71 12.56
N ILE A 153 -10.30 5.83 13.41
CA ILE A 153 -9.58 5.26 14.55
C ILE A 153 -8.36 4.46 14.08
N CYS A 154 -8.53 3.57 13.11
CA CYS A 154 -7.43 2.74 12.61
C CYS A 154 -6.33 3.59 11.94
N SER A 155 -6.71 4.65 11.22
CA SER A 155 -5.74 5.56 10.60
C SER A 155 -5.04 6.45 11.61
N LEU A 156 -5.76 6.89 12.65
CA LEU A 156 -5.22 7.71 13.73
C LEU A 156 -4.16 6.95 14.54
N ILE A 157 -4.38 5.66 14.83
CA ILE A 157 -3.39 4.83 15.52
C ILE A 157 -2.09 4.76 14.70
N GLN A 158 -2.17 4.48 13.39
CA GLN A 158 -0.98 4.47 12.53
C GLN A 158 -0.28 5.84 12.52
N PHE A 159 -1.06 6.92 12.38
CA PHE A 159 -0.51 8.28 12.37
C PHE A 159 0.26 8.57 13.66
N LEU A 160 -0.30 8.23 14.82
CA LEU A 160 0.36 8.43 16.11
C LEU A 160 1.64 7.60 16.23
N ILE A 161 1.62 6.32 15.82
CA ILE A 161 2.81 5.46 15.80
C ILE A 161 3.91 6.11 14.94
N SER A 162 3.57 6.58 13.74
CA SER A 162 4.53 7.22 12.84
C SER A 162 5.07 8.55 13.39
N VAL A 163 4.23 9.39 14.00
CA VAL A 163 4.67 10.64 14.62
C VAL A 163 5.59 10.38 15.81
N ILE A 164 5.26 9.42 16.67
CA ILE A 164 6.10 9.03 17.81
C ILE A 164 7.47 8.54 17.32
N TRP A 165 7.49 7.73 16.26
CA TRP A 165 8.75 7.28 15.67
C TRP A 165 9.60 8.45 15.15
N LEU A 166 9.01 9.37 14.38
CA LEU A 166 9.71 10.54 13.86
C LEU A 166 10.25 11.47 14.96
N VAL A 167 9.57 11.57 16.10
CA VAL A 167 10.00 12.42 17.22
C VAL A 167 11.15 11.79 18.01
N ILE A 168 11.11 10.47 18.24
CA ILE A 168 12.08 9.77 19.09
C ILE A 168 13.34 9.39 18.31
N ALA A 169 13.16 8.89 17.08
CA ALA A 169 14.22 8.30 16.27
C ALA A 169 13.93 8.55 14.78
N PRO A 170 14.05 9.80 14.31
CA PRO A 170 13.79 10.13 12.92
C PRO A 170 14.77 9.40 11.98
N PRO A 171 14.28 8.80 10.88
CA PRO A 171 15.14 8.27 9.83
C PRO A 171 16.02 9.36 9.22
N TYR A 172 17.28 9.04 8.95
CA TYR A 172 18.28 9.96 8.40
C TYR A 172 19.09 9.30 7.28
N VAL A 173 19.74 10.11 6.45
CA VAL A 173 20.61 9.60 5.39
C VAL A 173 21.93 9.11 5.96
N GLU A 174 22.27 7.86 5.66
CA GLU A 174 23.53 7.25 6.04
C GLU A 174 24.33 6.83 4.80
N GLN A 175 25.64 7.11 4.84
CA GLN A 175 26.59 6.59 3.86
C GLN A 175 27.19 5.31 4.41
N ASN A 176 26.76 4.17 3.89
CA ASN A 176 27.26 2.88 4.33
C ASN A 176 28.45 2.46 3.46
N THR A 177 29.65 2.57 4.02
CA THR A 177 30.94 2.25 3.38
C THR A 177 31.43 0.83 3.66
N HIS A 178 30.73 0.07 4.51
CA HIS A 178 31.12 -1.24 5.02
C HIS A 178 30.27 -2.42 4.51
N SER A 179 29.08 -2.15 3.92
CA SER A 179 28.14 -3.20 3.54
C SER A 179 28.51 -3.96 2.26
N GLU A 180 29.17 -3.29 1.30
CA GLU A 180 29.75 -3.92 0.11
C GLU A 180 31.19 -3.45 -0.12
N PRO A 181 32.16 -4.37 -0.31
CA PRO A 181 33.53 -4.01 -0.67
C PRO A 181 33.58 -3.17 -1.95
N GLY A 182 34.20 -1.99 -1.90
CA GLY A 182 34.40 -1.12 -3.07
C GLY A 182 33.24 -0.19 -3.44
N LYS A 183 32.18 -0.11 -2.63
CA LYS A 183 31.03 0.78 -2.88
C LYS A 183 30.63 1.59 -1.65
N ILE A 184 30.07 2.78 -1.89
CA ILE A 184 29.40 3.62 -0.88
C ILE A 184 27.91 3.58 -1.19
N ILE A 185 27.13 2.95 -0.32
CA ILE A 185 25.67 2.88 -0.49
C ILE A 185 25.07 4.05 0.28
N ILE A 186 24.41 4.98 -0.42
CA ILE A 186 23.64 6.05 0.23
C ILE A 186 22.22 5.52 0.45
N GLN A 187 21.85 5.29 1.71
CA GLN A 187 20.58 4.71 2.10
C GLN A 187 19.95 5.47 3.27
N CYS A 188 18.64 5.29 3.46
CA CYS A 188 17.96 5.79 4.66
C CYS A 188 18.17 4.80 5.80
N ASN A 189 18.83 5.23 6.87
CA ASN A 189 18.86 4.49 8.13
C ASN A 189 17.58 4.81 8.90
N GLU A 190 16.86 3.77 9.32
CA GLU A 190 15.58 3.88 10.01
C GLU A 190 15.72 4.37 11.47
N SER A 191 16.96 4.55 11.96
CA SER A 191 17.36 5.01 13.31
C SER A 191 16.97 4.06 14.44
N SER A 192 15.73 3.57 14.45
CA SER A 192 15.21 2.58 15.39
C SER A 192 14.54 1.43 14.66
N VAL A 193 15.22 0.29 14.64
CA VAL A 193 14.70 -0.98 14.12
C VAL A 193 13.42 -1.38 14.84
N VAL A 194 13.33 -1.13 16.14
CA VAL A 194 12.14 -1.42 16.96
C VAL A 194 10.94 -0.61 16.47
N ALA A 195 11.11 0.71 16.28
CA ALA A 195 10.02 1.58 15.85
C ALA A 195 9.55 1.24 14.43
N PHE A 196 10.47 0.92 13.53
CA PHE A 196 10.17 0.40 12.20
C PHE A 196 9.31 -0.88 12.25
N TYR A 197 9.70 -1.86 13.07
CA TYR A 197 8.91 -3.08 13.23
C TYR A 197 7.54 -2.84 13.89
N VAL A 198 7.42 -1.85 14.79
CA VAL A 198 6.11 -1.47 15.36
C VAL A 198 5.17 -0.98 14.25
N VAL A 199 5.64 -0.10 13.35
CA VAL A 199 4.86 0.34 12.18
C VAL A 199 4.44 -0.84 11.31
N LEU A 200 5.38 -1.70 10.92
CA LEU A 200 5.09 -2.86 10.07
C LEU A 200 4.14 -3.86 10.76
N SER A 201 4.29 -4.08 12.06
CA SER A 201 3.46 -5.01 12.82
C SER A 201 2.01 -4.54 12.89
N TYR A 202 1.77 -3.23 13.06
CA TYR A 202 0.42 -2.68 13.05
C TYR A 202 -0.23 -2.81 11.66
N MET A 203 0.52 -2.50 10.61
CA MET A 203 0.08 -2.70 9.23
C MET A 203 -0.28 -4.17 8.95
N GLY A 204 0.56 -5.10 9.40
CA GLY A 204 0.35 -6.55 9.26
C GLY A 204 -0.85 -7.05 10.05
N LEU A 205 -1.07 -6.53 11.27
CA LEU A 205 -2.25 -6.82 12.08
C LEU A 205 -3.52 -6.35 11.37
N LEU A 206 -3.53 -5.11 10.89
CA LEU A 206 -4.67 -4.53 10.18
C LEU A 206 -5.00 -5.31 8.90
N ALA A 207 -3.98 -5.69 8.12
CA ALA A 207 -4.15 -6.52 6.93
C ALA A 207 -4.71 -7.90 7.26
N SER A 208 -4.21 -8.53 8.32
CA SER A 208 -4.64 -9.86 8.77
C SER A 208 -6.09 -9.86 9.24
N VAL A 209 -6.49 -8.88 10.06
CA VAL A 209 -7.90 -8.70 10.49
C VAL A 209 -8.80 -8.45 9.29
N SER A 210 -8.39 -7.59 8.36
CA SER A 210 -9.13 -7.33 7.11
C SER A 210 -9.29 -8.58 6.27
N PHE A 211 -8.23 -9.38 6.10
CA PHE A 211 -8.29 -10.64 5.36
C PHE A 211 -9.24 -11.65 6.02
N ILE A 212 -9.15 -11.84 7.35
CA ILE A 212 -10.03 -12.77 8.08
C ILE A 212 -11.50 -12.36 7.90
N VAL A 213 -11.83 -11.08 8.07
CA VAL A 213 -13.19 -10.59 7.90
C VAL A 213 -13.67 -10.76 6.45
N ALA A 214 -12.84 -10.42 5.47
CA ALA A 214 -13.16 -10.61 4.06
C ALA A 214 -13.44 -12.10 3.74
N PHE A 215 -12.57 -12.99 4.22
CA PHE A 215 -12.71 -14.43 4.02
C PHE A 215 -13.99 -14.99 4.65
N LEU A 216 -14.39 -14.51 5.83
CA LEU A 216 -15.65 -14.88 6.46
C LEU A 216 -16.86 -14.33 5.68
N ALA A 217 -16.74 -13.14 5.09
CA ALA A 217 -17.81 -12.52 4.30
C ALA A 217 -18.00 -13.19 2.93
N ARG A 218 -17.03 -13.95 2.41
CA ARG A 218 -17.07 -14.56 1.06
C ARG A 218 -18.23 -15.53 0.83
N SER A 219 -18.75 -16.13 1.91
CA SER A 219 -19.87 -17.08 1.86
C SER A 219 -21.23 -16.40 1.93
N LEU A 220 -21.27 -15.09 2.16
CA LEU A 220 -22.53 -14.34 2.23
C LEU A 220 -23.10 -14.15 0.82
N PRO A 221 -24.42 -14.33 0.62
CA PRO A 221 -25.09 -14.01 -0.62
C PRO A 221 -25.12 -12.48 -0.77
N ASP A 222 -24.10 -11.93 -1.43
CA ASP A 222 -23.97 -10.50 -1.72
C ASP A 222 -24.41 -10.21 -3.16
N SER A 223 -24.97 -9.02 -3.35
CA SER A 223 -25.61 -8.51 -4.58
C SER A 223 -24.78 -8.66 -5.86
N PHE A 224 -23.44 -8.79 -5.78
CA PHE A 224 -22.55 -8.95 -6.96
C PHE A 224 -21.26 -9.75 -6.75
N ASN A 225 -21.25 -10.79 -5.89
CA ASN A 225 -19.99 -11.48 -5.52
C ASN A 225 -18.90 -10.53 -4.97
N GLU A 226 -19.27 -9.35 -4.49
CA GLU A 226 -18.35 -8.29 -4.10
C GLU A 226 -17.40 -8.73 -2.98
N ALA A 227 -17.91 -9.44 -1.98
CA ALA A 227 -17.10 -10.03 -0.92
C ALA A 227 -16.01 -10.99 -1.44
N LYS A 228 -16.24 -11.71 -2.55
CA LYS A 228 -15.25 -12.60 -3.16
C LYS A 228 -14.10 -11.81 -3.79
N TYR A 229 -14.41 -10.75 -4.53
CA TYR A 229 -13.40 -9.87 -5.12
C TYR A 229 -12.56 -9.17 -4.04
N ILE A 230 -13.19 -8.71 -2.95
CA ILE A 230 -12.46 -8.13 -1.81
C ILE A 230 -11.55 -9.18 -1.14
N THR A 231 -12.04 -10.41 -0.96
CA THR A 231 -11.23 -11.50 -0.38
C THR A 231 -10.02 -11.80 -1.24
N PHE A 232 -10.22 -11.94 -2.56
CA PHE A 232 -9.12 -12.18 -3.50
C PHE A 232 -8.09 -11.05 -3.48
N SER A 233 -8.57 -9.80 -3.42
CA SER A 233 -7.74 -8.62 -3.27
C SER A 233 -6.90 -8.65 -1.98
N MET A 234 -7.52 -8.94 -0.84
CA MET A 234 -6.83 -9.04 0.44
C MET A 234 -5.86 -10.23 0.51
N LEU A 235 -6.17 -11.33 -0.18
CA LEU A 235 -5.25 -12.47 -0.31
C LEU A 235 -4.00 -12.07 -1.09
N LEU A 236 -4.17 -11.49 -2.29
CA LEU A 236 -3.05 -10.99 -3.09
C LEU A 236 -2.21 -9.99 -2.29
N PHE A 237 -2.88 -9.09 -1.59
CA PHE A 237 -2.25 -8.12 -0.70
C PHE A 237 -1.35 -8.81 0.33
N CYS A 238 -1.89 -9.75 1.13
CA CYS A 238 -1.12 -10.44 2.16
C CYS A 238 0.04 -11.25 1.57
N SER A 239 -0.17 -11.95 0.44
CA SER A 239 0.86 -12.74 -0.23
C SER A 239 2.06 -11.89 -0.67
N VAL A 240 1.81 -10.68 -1.20
CA VAL A 240 2.88 -9.75 -1.59
C VAL A 240 3.72 -9.34 -0.38
N TRP A 241 3.09 -8.99 0.74
CA TRP A 241 3.81 -8.55 1.94
C TRP A 241 4.54 -9.68 2.65
N ILE A 242 3.96 -10.88 2.71
CA ILE A 242 4.64 -12.06 3.26
C ILE A 242 5.88 -12.40 2.43
N THR A 243 5.78 -12.34 1.10
CA THR A 243 6.90 -12.62 0.19
C THR A 243 7.95 -11.51 0.21
N MET A 244 7.56 -10.28 0.52
CA MET A 244 8.45 -9.14 0.63
C MET A 244 9.44 -9.28 1.80
N ILE A 245 9.04 -9.87 2.94
CA ILE A 245 9.92 -10.05 4.11
C ILE A 245 11.23 -10.79 3.76
N PRO A 246 11.21 -12.02 3.22
CA PRO A 246 12.45 -12.72 2.87
C PRO A 246 13.21 -12.03 1.73
N ALA A 247 12.53 -11.41 0.77
CA ALA A 247 13.17 -10.66 -0.31
C ALA A 247 13.92 -9.42 0.22
N TYR A 248 13.33 -8.69 1.16
CA TYR A 248 13.93 -7.54 1.83
C TYR A 248 15.16 -7.95 2.64
N LEU A 249 15.07 -9.05 3.40
CA LEU A 249 16.20 -9.55 4.21
C LEU A 249 17.34 -10.14 3.37
N SER A 250 17.03 -10.63 2.16
CA SER A 250 18.03 -11.27 1.27
C SER A 250 18.71 -10.29 0.31
N THR A 251 18.15 -9.09 0.12
CA THR A 251 18.67 -8.08 -0.81
C THR A 251 19.30 -6.91 -0.05
N LYS A 252 20.24 -6.20 -0.68
CA LYS A 252 20.95 -5.07 -0.08
C LYS A 252 20.93 -3.86 -1.01
N GLY A 253 21.14 -2.67 -0.43
CA GLY A 253 21.25 -1.41 -1.17
C GLY A 253 20.06 -1.14 -2.08
N LYS A 254 20.33 -0.85 -3.35
CA LYS A 254 19.32 -0.42 -4.34
C LYS A 254 18.22 -1.46 -4.60
N TYR A 255 18.53 -2.76 -4.49
CA TYR A 255 17.56 -3.83 -4.73
C TYR A 255 16.53 -3.96 -3.60
N MET A 256 16.93 -3.67 -2.37
CA MET A 256 16.03 -3.65 -1.21
C MET A 256 14.91 -2.62 -1.40
N VAL A 257 15.26 -1.42 -1.86
CA VAL A 257 14.31 -0.34 -2.18
C VAL A 257 13.40 -0.74 -3.35
N ALA A 258 13.95 -1.42 -4.37
CA ALA A 258 13.15 -1.91 -5.49
C ALA A 258 12.10 -2.96 -5.07
N VAL A 259 12.44 -3.83 -4.12
CA VAL A 259 11.49 -4.80 -3.52
C VAL A 259 10.35 -4.08 -2.79
N GLU A 260 10.65 -3.02 -2.03
CA GLU A 260 9.63 -2.17 -1.38
C GLU A 260 8.69 -1.55 -2.42
N ILE A 261 9.24 -0.91 -3.45
CA ILE A 261 8.46 -0.29 -4.54
C ILE A 261 7.55 -1.32 -5.22
N PHE A 262 8.09 -2.49 -5.55
CA PHE A 262 7.32 -3.57 -6.16
C PHE A 262 6.16 -4.02 -5.27
N ALA A 263 6.40 -4.16 -3.96
CA ALA A 263 5.36 -4.53 -3.01
C ALA A 263 4.26 -3.46 -2.92
N ILE A 264 4.61 -2.18 -2.90
CA ILE A 264 3.65 -1.06 -2.89
C ILE A 264 2.79 -1.07 -4.16
N ILE A 265 3.42 -1.16 -5.33
CA ILE A 265 2.73 -1.15 -6.63
C ILE A 265 1.82 -2.37 -6.76
N SER A 266 2.36 -3.58 -6.54
CA SER A 266 1.63 -4.84 -6.73
C SER A 266 0.43 -4.95 -5.79
N SER A 267 0.62 -4.59 -4.52
CA SER A 267 -0.45 -4.68 -3.53
C SER A 267 -1.55 -3.63 -3.77
N SER A 268 -1.20 -2.40 -4.16
CA SER A 268 -2.16 -1.34 -4.54
C SER A 268 -2.90 -1.66 -5.85
N CYS A 269 -2.21 -2.28 -6.80
CA CYS A 269 -2.77 -2.81 -8.05
C CYS A 269 -3.83 -3.89 -7.76
N GLY A 270 -3.53 -4.82 -6.85
CA GLY A 270 -4.49 -5.82 -6.37
C GLY A 270 -5.75 -5.21 -5.74
N LEU A 271 -5.62 -4.15 -4.95
CA LEU A 271 -6.75 -3.39 -4.41
C LEU A 271 -7.56 -2.71 -5.51
N LEU A 272 -6.90 -2.03 -6.44
CA LEU A 272 -7.54 -1.28 -7.51
C LEU A 272 -8.35 -2.19 -8.45
N PHE A 273 -7.67 -3.18 -9.05
CA PHE A 273 -8.29 -3.97 -10.10
C PHE A 273 -9.30 -4.96 -9.54
N CYS A 274 -9.03 -5.63 -8.42
CA CYS A 274 -9.98 -6.60 -7.90
C CYS A 274 -11.27 -5.93 -7.41
N ILE A 275 -11.18 -4.77 -6.74
CA ILE A 275 -12.35 -4.13 -6.10
C ILE A 275 -13.11 -3.23 -7.09
N PHE A 276 -12.43 -2.50 -7.97
CA PHE A 276 -13.06 -1.47 -8.78
C PHE A 276 -13.29 -1.88 -10.24
N LEU A 277 -12.45 -2.73 -10.84
CA LEU A 277 -12.61 -3.12 -12.23
C LEU A 277 -13.95 -3.82 -12.52
N PRO A 278 -14.43 -4.79 -11.69
CA PRO A 278 -15.76 -5.37 -11.88
C PRO A 278 -16.89 -4.34 -11.81
N LYS A 279 -16.73 -3.30 -10.98
CA LYS A 279 -17.72 -2.24 -10.81
C LYS A 279 -17.75 -1.28 -12.00
N CYS A 280 -16.57 -0.88 -12.48
CA CYS A 280 -16.46 -0.08 -13.71
C CYS A 280 -17.05 -0.82 -14.90
N TYR A 281 -16.80 -2.14 -15.00
CA TYR A 281 -17.38 -2.97 -16.05
C TYR A 281 -18.91 -2.95 -16.00
N ILE A 282 -19.51 -3.11 -14.82
CA ILE A 282 -20.98 -3.06 -14.67
C ILE A 282 -21.52 -1.67 -15.02
N ILE A 283 -20.89 -0.59 -14.53
CA ILE A 283 -21.35 0.78 -14.76
C ILE A 283 -21.32 1.14 -16.25
N LEU A 284 -20.28 0.75 -16.98
CA LEU A 284 -20.07 1.17 -18.38
C LEU A 284 -20.74 0.23 -19.40
N PHE A 285 -20.68 -1.08 -19.18
CA PHE A 285 -21.05 -2.08 -20.18
C PHE A 285 -22.33 -2.86 -19.84
N LYS A 286 -22.83 -2.75 -18.61
CA LYS A 286 -24.03 -3.46 -18.13
C LYS A 286 -25.00 -2.54 -17.36
N PRO A 287 -25.48 -1.44 -17.97
CA PRO A 287 -26.39 -0.51 -17.31
C PRO A 287 -27.70 -1.17 -16.83
N GLU A 288 -28.12 -2.29 -17.44
CA GLU A 288 -29.30 -3.06 -17.02
C GLU A 288 -29.20 -3.60 -15.57
N LEU A 289 -27.97 -3.93 -15.13
CA LEU A 289 -27.68 -4.40 -13.77
C LEU A 289 -27.60 -3.24 -12.75
N ASN A 290 -27.64 -2.00 -13.22
CA ASN A 290 -27.57 -0.79 -12.39
C ASN A 290 -28.96 -0.31 -11.91
N SER A 291 -30.02 -1.10 -12.14
CA SER A 291 -31.37 -0.78 -11.67
C SER A 291 -31.58 -1.19 -10.21
N LYS A 292 -32.34 -0.40 -9.44
CA LYS A 292 -32.74 -0.77 -8.05
C LYS A 292 -33.47 -2.12 -7.98
N GLN A 293 -34.18 -2.51 -9.04
CA GLN A 293 -34.92 -3.77 -9.11
C GLN A 293 -34.00 -4.99 -9.16
N TYR A 294 -32.87 -4.90 -9.88
CA TYR A 294 -31.87 -5.97 -9.92
C TYR A 294 -31.11 -6.09 -8.58
N LEU A 295 -30.74 -4.96 -7.97
CA LEU A 295 -30.08 -4.91 -6.65
C LEU A 295 -30.90 -5.51 -5.51
N LEU A 296 -32.23 -5.37 -5.58
CA LEU A 296 -33.16 -5.89 -4.59
C LEU A 296 -33.64 -7.32 -4.92
N GLY A 297 -33.12 -7.95 -5.98
CA GLY A 297 -33.49 -9.30 -6.38
C GLY A 297 -34.96 -9.45 -6.83
N LYS A 298 -35.61 -8.36 -7.25
CA LYS A 298 -37.04 -8.35 -7.65
C LYS A 298 -37.30 -8.75 -9.11
N TYR A 299 -36.38 -9.48 -9.76
CA TYR A 299 -36.54 -9.92 -11.15
C TYR A 299 -37.19 -11.30 -11.27
N ASN A 300 -38.18 -11.59 -10.43
CA ASN A 300 -39.05 -12.76 -10.53
C ASN A 300 -40.48 -12.36 -10.15
N THR A 301 -41.16 -11.67 -11.05
CA THR A 301 -42.62 -11.69 -11.29
C THR A 301 -42.86 -11.14 -12.69
#